data_AF-A0A3A5MMF2-F1
#
_entry.id   AF-A0A3A5MMF2-F1
#
_cell.length_a   1.000
_cell.length_b   1.000
_cell.length_c   1.000
_cell.angle_alpha   90.00
_cell.angle_beta   90.00
_cell.angle_gamma   90.00
#
_symmetry.space_group_name_H-M   'P 1'
#
loop_
_entity.id
_entity.type
_entity.pdbx_description
1 polymer ?
#
loop_
_entity_poly.entity_id
_entity_poly.type
_entity_poly.pdbx_seq_one_letter_code
_entity_poly.pdbx_strand_id
1 'polypeptide(L)'
;MSEDELDPMSIEGLDARLVNVETILPDLFDMYELRAAGGPYYWATLPHDQAVKLWEELGKFVTWLDGRYLTNLSDPSYRLPACWYRHPIAIEELTALMVAHRAAYDTRSAKASSALVDWHQRALWPTLDSLKLHAGLAGCRDRDDHREPHAGPAAFKVTEDYLRYVT
;
A
#
# COMPACT_ATOMS: atom_id res chain seq x y z
N MET A 1 27.18 41.55 22.34
CA MET A 1 26.27 40.59 22.98
C MET A 1 26.42 39.32 22.20
N SER A 2 27.00 38.29 22.80
CA SER A 2 27.15 36.97 22.18
C SER A 2 25.75 36.37 21.98
N GLU A 3 25.49 35.81 20.80
CA GLU A 3 24.22 35.17 20.42
C GLU A 3 23.80 34.01 21.35
N ASP A 4 24.68 33.62 22.29
CA ASP A 4 24.56 32.47 23.19
C ASP A 4 23.74 32.73 24.48
N GLU A 5 23.14 33.91 24.64
CA GLU A 5 22.41 34.31 25.86
C GLU A 5 21.01 34.91 25.56
N LEU A 6 20.39 34.51 24.46
CA LEU A 6 19.00 34.85 24.18
C LEU A 6 18.08 34.04 25.10
N ASP A 7 17.30 34.73 25.94
CA ASP A 7 16.26 34.11 26.76
C ASP A 7 15.32 33.28 25.86
N PRO A 8 15.20 31.96 26.08
CA PRO A 8 14.45 31.05 25.22
C PRO A 8 12.95 31.35 25.13
N MET A 9 12.41 32.19 26.03
CA MET A 9 11.02 32.65 26.02
C MET A 9 10.83 34.09 25.54
N SER A 10 11.91 34.80 25.24
CA SER A 10 11.84 36.12 24.61
C SER A 10 11.36 36.03 23.16
N ILE A 11 10.87 37.14 22.61
CA ILE A 11 10.42 37.20 21.21
C ILE A 11 11.57 36.82 20.26
N GLU A 12 12.77 37.32 20.50
CA GLU A 12 13.97 37.02 19.70
C GLU A 12 14.38 35.55 19.82
N GLY A 13 14.29 34.96 21.02
CA GLY A 13 14.53 33.53 21.24
C GLY A 13 13.48 32.63 20.56
N LEU A 14 12.22 33.05 20.51
CA LEU A 14 11.16 32.35 19.80
C LEU A 14 11.32 32.46 18.27
N ASP A 15 11.75 33.61 17.76
CA ASP A 15 12.01 33.83 16.34
C ASP A 15 13.17 32.97 15.84
N ALA A 16 14.27 32.91 16.59
CA ALA A 16 15.40 32.03 16.30
C ALA A 16 15.00 30.54 16.28
N ARG A 17 14.10 30.12 17.19
CA ARG A 17 13.57 28.75 17.21
C ARG A 17 12.63 28.47 16.04
N LEU A 18 11.84 29.45 15.61
CA LEU A 18 10.95 29.32 14.46
C LEU A 18 11.76 29.17 13.17
N VAL A 19 12.80 29.98 12.98
CA VAL A 19 13.73 29.87 11.84
C VAL A 19 14.38 28.48 11.79
N ASN A 20 14.80 27.95 12.94
CA ASN A 20 15.35 26.59 13.00
C ASN A 20 14.32 25.52 12.60
N VAL A 21 13.06 25.64 13.03
CA VAL A 21 11.98 24.72 12.64
C VAL A 21 11.69 24.83 11.14
N GLU A 22 11.59 26.05 10.59
CA GLU A 22 11.38 26.29 9.16
C GLU A 22 12.52 25.72 8.30
N THR A 23 13.74 25.70 8.84
CA THR A 23 14.92 25.14 8.15
C THR A 23 14.92 23.60 8.17
N ILE A 24 14.54 22.98 9.30
CA ILE A 24 14.58 21.51 9.46
C ILE A 24 13.35 20.82 8.85
N LEU A 25 12.20 21.50 8.82
CA LEU A 25 10.95 20.91 8.35
C LEU A 25 11.03 20.33 6.93
N PRO A 26 11.59 21.05 5.92
CA PRO A 26 11.73 20.52 4.56
C PRO A 26 12.55 19.22 4.52
N ASP A 27 13.71 19.18 5.19
CA ASP A 27 14.57 17.99 5.24
C ASP A 27 13.88 16.81 5.93
N LEU A 28 13.09 17.09 6.98
CA LEU A 28 12.29 16.07 7.64
C LEU A 28 11.21 15.53 6.70
N PHE A 29 10.51 16.39 5.96
CA PHE A 29 9.52 15.98 4.96
C PHE A 29 10.16 15.15 3.85
N ASP A 30 11.27 15.61 3.29
CA ASP A 30 12.02 14.89 2.25
C ASP A 30 12.50 13.53 2.77
N MET A 31 13.01 13.44 4.00
CA MET A 31 13.39 12.17 4.63
C MET A 31 12.20 11.21 4.79
N TYR A 32 11.01 11.73 5.14
CA TYR A 32 9.79 10.92 5.23
C TYR A 32 9.29 10.46 3.85
N GLU A 33 9.41 11.29 2.82
CA GLU A 33 9.05 10.95 1.44
C GLU A 33 10.07 10.02 0.76
N LEU A 34 11.34 10.05 1.20
CA LEU A 34 12.43 9.18 0.75
C LEU A 34 12.38 7.75 1.32
N ARG A 35 11.39 7.42 2.18
CA ARG A 35 11.18 6.02 2.58
C ARG A 35 10.91 5.17 1.34
N ALA A 36 11.58 4.01 1.28
CA ALA A 36 11.58 3.12 0.13
C ALA A 36 10.18 2.93 -0.48
N ALA A 37 10.12 2.95 -1.81
CA ALA A 37 8.93 2.54 -2.55
C ALA A 37 8.46 1.17 -2.04
N GLY A 38 7.23 1.11 -1.52
CA GLY A 38 6.68 -0.05 -0.80
C GLY A 38 6.09 0.29 0.57
N GLY A 39 6.59 1.33 1.26
CA GLY A 39 5.99 1.90 2.47
C GLY A 39 5.56 0.88 3.55
N PRO A 40 4.59 1.20 4.42
CA PRO A 40 4.03 0.27 5.41
C PRO A 40 3.14 -0.83 4.79
N TYR A 41 3.31 -1.14 3.50
CA TYR A 41 2.45 -2.05 2.73
C TYR A 41 3.21 -3.27 2.22
N TYR A 42 4.53 -3.35 2.44
CA TYR A 42 5.32 -4.50 2.05
C TYR A 42 5.21 -5.65 3.06
N TRP A 43 4.25 -6.54 2.82
CA TRP A 43 3.86 -7.63 3.73
C TRP A 43 5.03 -8.48 4.25
N ALA A 44 6.00 -8.80 3.38
CA ALA A 44 7.08 -9.72 3.73
C ALA A 44 8.00 -9.20 4.84
N THR A 45 8.04 -7.89 5.09
CA THR A 45 8.93 -7.27 6.09
C THR A 45 8.17 -6.57 7.21
N LEU A 46 6.83 -6.61 7.22
CA LEU A 46 6.06 -5.92 8.25
C LEU A 46 6.22 -6.59 9.62
N PRO A 47 6.50 -5.81 10.68
CA PRO A 47 6.34 -6.28 12.04
C PRO A 47 4.91 -6.76 12.29
N HIS A 48 4.75 -7.75 13.15
CA HIS A 48 3.46 -8.42 13.35
C HIS A 48 2.31 -7.45 13.71
N ASP A 49 2.58 -6.48 14.58
CA ASP A 49 1.58 -5.47 14.99
C ASP A 49 1.15 -4.57 13.82
N GLN A 50 2.07 -4.22 12.92
CA GLN A 50 1.78 -3.46 11.71
C GLN A 50 1.03 -4.31 10.68
N ALA A 51 1.42 -5.59 10.53
CA ALA A 51 0.72 -6.53 9.66
C ALA A 51 -0.74 -6.72 10.09
N VAL A 52 -1.00 -6.85 11.39
CA VAL A 52 -2.37 -6.95 11.93
C VAL A 52 -3.19 -5.70 11.61
N LYS A 53 -2.62 -4.50 11.79
CA LYS A 53 -3.30 -3.25 11.42
C LYS A 53 -3.60 -3.19 9.93
N LEU A 54 -2.63 -3.54 9.09
CA LEU A 54 -2.82 -3.56 7.65
C LEU A 54 -3.88 -4.59 7.22
N TRP A 55 -3.95 -5.73 7.89
CA TRP A 55 -5.01 -6.72 7.65
C TRP A 55 -6.40 -6.18 7.94
N GLU A 56 -6.58 -5.47 9.05
CA GLU A 56 -7.84 -4.84 9.41
C GLU A 56 -8.25 -3.78 8.36
N GLU A 57 -7.29 -2.96 7.95
CA GLU A 57 -7.47 -1.95 6.92
C GLU A 57 -7.85 -2.55 5.56
N LEU A 58 -7.13 -3.59 5.13
CA LEU A 58 -7.39 -4.29 3.88
C LEU A 58 -8.76 -4.97 3.92
N GLY A 59 -9.11 -5.64 5.02
CA GLY A 59 -10.42 -6.29 5.18
C GLY A 59 -11.59 -5.31 5.08
N LYS A 60 -11.46 -4.12 5.69
CA LYS A 60 -12.46 -3.04 5.56
C LYS A 60 -12.57 -2.55 4.12
N PHE A 61 -11.44 -2.36 3.44
CA PHE A 61 -11.43 -1.95 2.04
C PHE A 61 -12.09 -3.00 1.13
N VAL A 62 -11.74 -4.28 1.27
CA VAL A 62 -12.32 -5.38 0.48
C VAL A 62 -13.83 -5.48 0.74
N THR A 63 -14.28 -5.33 1.97
CA THR A 63 -15.71 -5.32 2.32
C THR A 63 -16.45 -4.17 1.63
N TRP A 64 -15.86 -2.97 1.63
CA TRP A 64 -16.40 -1.83 0.91
C TRP A 64 -16.42 -2.06 -0.60
N LEU A 65 -15.34 -2.60 -1.16
CA LEU A 65 -15.21 -2.87 -2.59
C LEU A 65 -16.26 -3.87 -3.04
N ASP A 66 -16.48 -4.93 -2.27
CA ASP A 66 -17.49 -5.94 -2.55
C ASP A 66 -18.91 -5.36 -2.53
N GLY A 67 -19.26 -4.61 -1.47
CA GLY A 67 -20.59 -4.02 -1.33
C GLY A 67 -20.89 -2.91 -2.34
N ARG A 68 -19.87 -2.18 -2.80
CA ARG A 68 -20.04 -1.05 -3.74
C ARG A 68 -19.90 -1.45 -5.19
N TYR A 69 -18.95 -2.31 -5.51
CA TYR A 69 -18.67 -2.72 -6.88
C TYR A 69 -19.08 -4.15 -7.14
N LEU A 70 -18.45 -5.14 -6.49
CA LEU A 70 -18.49 -6.53 -6.96
C LEU A 70 -19.89 -7.16 -6.88
N THR A 71 -20.68 -6.83 -5.86
CA THR A 71 -22.06 -7.30 -5.72
C THR A 71 -22.99 -6.69 -6.79
N ASN A 72 -22.65 -5.50 -7.30
CA ASN A 72 -23.45 -4.75 -8.28
C ASN A 72 -22.99 -4.98 -9.74
N LEU A 73 -21.95 -5.77 -9.97
CA LEU A 73 -21.49 -6.13 -11.30
C LEU A 73 -22.41 -7.15 -11.96
N SER A 74 -22.67 -6.95 -13.26
CA SER A 74 -23.42 -7.90 -14.08
C SER A 74 -22.66 -9.21 -14.33
N ASP A 75 -21.32 -9.17 -14.31
CA ASP A 75 -20.46 -10.36 -14.45
C ASP A 75 -20.05 -10.88 -13.05
N PRO A 76 -20.60 -12.02 -12.59
CA PRO A 76 -20.28 -12.58 -11.28
C PRO A 76 -18.85 -13.12 -11.16
N SER A 77 -18.11 -13.24 -12.27
CA SER A 77 -16.74 -13.75 -12.25
C SER A 77 -15.73 -12.80 -11.60
N TYR A 78 -16.12 -11.56 -11.31
CA TYR A 78 -15.34 -10.59 -10.53
C TYR A 78 -15.54 -10.71 -9.01
N ARG A 79 -16.49 -11.54 -8.55
CA ARG A 79 -16.68 -11.75 -7.11
C ARG A 79 -15.48 -12.43 -6.49
N LEU A 80 -15.11 -11.98 -5.29
CA LEU A 80 -14.06 -12.59 -4.49
C LEU A 80 -14.63 -13.76 -3.68
N PRO A 81 -13.97 -14.92 -3.64
CA PRO A 81 -14.36 -16.01 -2.75
C PRO A 81 -14.08 -15.65 -1.28
N ALA A 82 -14.80 -16.27 -0.34
CA ALA A 82 -14.58 -16.03 1.09
C ALA A 82 -13.14 -16.31 1.56
N CYS A 83 -12.44 -17.20 0.85
CA CYS A 83 -11.04 -17.54 1.11
C CYS A 83 -10.02 -16.62 0.44
N TRP A 84 -10.41 -15.46 -0.14
CA TRP A 84 -9.50 -14.56 -0.88
C TRP A 84 -8.20 -14.25 -0.12
N TYR A 85 -8.25 -14.12 1.21
CA TYR A 85 -7.12 -13.83 2.08
C TYR A 85 -6.08 -14.96 2.13
N ARG A 86 -6.39 -16.14 1.61
CA ARG A 86 -5.48 -17.28 1.46
C ARG A 86 -4.76 -17.28 0.10
N HIS A 87 -5.05 -16.30 -0.77
CA HIS A 87 -4.42 -16.17 -2.09
C HIS A 87 -3.39 -15.03 -2.05
N PRO A 88 -2.07 -15.32 -2.08
CA PRO A 88 -1.02 -14.31 -1.93
C PRO A 88 -1.07 -13.20 -2.99
N ILE A 89 -1.34 -13.55 -4.25
CA ILE A 89 -1.50 -12.56 -5.33
C ILE A 89 -2.68 -11.62 -5.02
N ALA A 90 -3.77 -12.15 -4.46
CA ALA A 90 -4.91 -11.33 -4.09
C ALA A 90 -4.56 -10.35 -2.97
N ILE A 91 -3.79 -10.79 -1.97
CA ILE A 91 -3.34 -9.90 -0.88
C ILE A 91 -2.55 -8.73 -1.44
N GLU A 92 -1.53 -8.99 -2.26
CA GLU A 92 -0.64 -7.95 -2.81
C GLU A 92 -1.41 -6.97 -3.72
N GLU A 93 -2.19 -7.48 -4.67
CA GLU A 93 -2.92 -6.64 -5.62
C GLU A 93 -4.05 -5.83 -4.96
N LEU A 94 -4.80 -6.43 -4.02
CA LEU A 94 -5.85 -5.70 -3.30
C LEU A 94 -5.25 -4.65 -2.36
N THR A 95 -4.06 -4.90 -1.80
CA THR A 95 -3.33 -3.90 -1.01
C THR A 95 -2.92 -2.71 -1.88
N ALA A 96 -2.34 -2.97 -3.06
CA ALA A 96 -1.99 -1.92 -4.01
C ALA A 96 -3.23 -1.11 -4.45
N LEU A 97 -4.34 -1.79 -4.75
CA LEU A 97 -5.60 -1.15 -5.13
C LEU A 97 -6.17 -0.28 -3.99
N MET A 98 -6.10 -0.75 -2.75
CA MET A 98 -6.50 0.02 -1.56
C MET A 98 -5.67 1.29 -1.43
N VAL A 99 -4.35 1.20 -1.57
CA VAL A 99 -3.44 2.35 -1.46
C VAL A 99 -3.74 3.36 -2.58
N ALA A 100 -3.92 2.88 -3.81
CA ALA A 100 -4.31 3.74 -4.94
C ALA A 100 -5.66 4.42 -4.70
N HIS A 101 -6.64 3.72 -4.12
CA HIS A 101 -7.94 4.30 -3.78
C HIS A 101 -7.79 5.44 -2.76
N ARG A 102 -7.04 5.20 -1.68
CA ARG A 102 -6.80 6.23 -0.65
C ARG A 102 -6.12 7.47 -1.22
N ALA A 103 -5.16 7.29 -2.13
CA ALA A 103 -4.49 8.41 -2.79
C ALA A 103 -5.45 9.20 -3.70
N ALA A 104 -6.33 8.51 -4.44
CA ALA A 104 -7.30 9.16 -5.33
C ALA A 104 -8.45 9.87 -4.58
N TYR A 105 -8.85 9.33 -3.42
CA TYR A 105 -10.01 9.78 -2.64
C TYR A 105 -9.61 10.50 -1.33
N ASP A 106 -8.45 11.16 -1.26
CA ASP A 106 -8.04 11.90 -0.05
C ASP A 106 -9.05 13.02 0.26
N THR A 107 -9.81 12.82 1.35
CA THR A 107 -10.89 13.73 1.79
C THR A 107 -10.38 15.08 2.29
N ARG A 108 -9.06 15.22 2.51
CA ARG A 108 -8.44 16.50 2.90
C ARG A 108 -8.17 17.39 1.68
N SER A 109 -8.20 16.83 0.47
CA SER A 109 -8.05 17.62 -0.75
C SER A 109 -9.35 18.36 -1.07
N ALA A 110 -9.28 19.69 -1.18
CA ALA A 110 -10.40 20.51 -1.66
C ALA A 110 -10.51 20.56 -3.20
N LYS A 111 -9.54 19.98 -3.93
CA LYS A 111 -9.47 20.07 -5.39
C LYS A 111 -10.10 18.85 -6.05
N ALA A 112 -11.02 19.09 -6.98
CA ALA A 112 -11.45 18.06 -7.91
C ALA A 112 -10.25 17.58 -8.76
N SER A 113 -10.19 16.27 -9.03
CA SER A 113 -9.03 15.65 -9.68
C SER A 113 -9.44 14.53 -10.64
N SER A 114 -8.69 14.37 -11.75
CA SER A 114 -8.85 13.22 -12.66
C SER A 114 -8.44 11.90 -12.01
N ALA A 115 -7.73 11.94 -10.87
CA ALA A 115 -7.30 10.76 -10.13
C ALA A 115 -8.44 9.79 -9.81
N LEU A 116 -9.67 10.29 -9.65
CA LEU A 116 -10.88 9.47 -9.46
C LEU A 116 -11.18 8.60 -10.68
N VAL A 117 -11.07 9.16 -11.89
CA VAL A 117 -11.25 8.43 -13.15
C VAL A 117 -10.06 7.49 -13.38
N ASP A 118 -8.85 7.99 -13.14
CA ASP A 118 -7.62 7.21 -13.30
C ASP A 118 -7.61 5.98 -12.38
N TRP A 119 -8.11 6.11 -11.14
CA TRP A 119 -8.24 4.98 -10.23
C TRP A 119 -9.12 3.88 -10.83
N HIS A 120 -10.24 4.22 -11.46
CA HIS A 120 -11.08 3.21 -12.10
C HIS A 120 -10.38 2.56 -13.30
N GLN A 121 -9.83 3.38 -14.20
CA GLN A 121 -9.34 2.91 -15.50
C GLN A 121 -7.97 2.24 -15.43
N ARG A 122 -7.11 2.66 -14.49
CA ARG A 122 -5.72 2.22 -14.39
C ARG A 122 -5.43 1.34 -13.18
N ALA A 123 -6.28 1.36 -12.15
CA ALA A 123 -6.13 0.51 -10.98
C ALA A 123 -7.26 -0.53 -10.87
N LEU A 124 -8.50 -0.09 -10.62
CA LEU A 124 -9.61 -0.99 -10.30
C LEU A 124 -9.84 -2.09 -11.33
N TRP A 125 -10.17 -1.73 -12.57
CA TRP A 125 -10.51 -2.74 -13.58
C TRP A 125 -9.31 -3.63 -13.94
N PRO A 126 -8.11 -3.08 -14.19
CA PRO A 126 -6.93 -3.91 -14.41
C PRO A 126 -6.59 -4.86 -13.26
N THR A 127 -6.75 -4.43 -12.00
CA THR A 127 -6.57 -5.31 -10.85
C THR A 127 -7.60 -6.44 -10.84
N LEU A 128 -8.89 -6.14 -11.07
CA LEU A 128 -9.92 -7.18 -11.08
C LEU A 128 -9.72 -8.20 -12.22
N ASP A 129 -9.26 -7.75 -13.39
CA ASP A 129 -8.86 -8.63 -14.49
C ASP A 129 -7.66 -9.50 -14.12
N SER A 130 -6.63 -8.92 -13.49
CA SER A 130 -5.45 -9.63 -13.02
C SER A 130 -5.79 -10.69 -11.98
N LEU A 131 -6.61 -10.36 -10.98
CA LEU A 131 -7.09 -11.31 -9.97
C LEU A 131 -7.84 -12.49 -10.58
N LYS A 132 -8.71 -12.22 -11.56
CA LYS A 132 -9.46 -13.26 -12.28
C LYS A 132 -8.52 -14.22 -13.02
N LEU A 133 -7.45 -13.70 -13.61
CA LEU A 133 -6.53 -14.47 -14.44
C LEU A 133 -5.44 -15.19 -13.62
N HIS A 134 -4.91 -14.54 -12.59
CA HIS A 134 -3.65 -14.93 -11.95
C HIS A 134 -3.81 -15.41 -10.50
N ALA A 135 -4.80 -14.92 -9.75
CA ALA A 135 -4.92 -15.24 -8.32
C ALA A 135 -5.59 -16.60 -8.02
N GLY A 136 -6.01 -17.36 -9.04
CA GLY A 136 -6.60 -18.70 -8.87
C GLY A 136 -7.98 -18.70 -8.19
N LEU A 137 -8.66 -17.55 -8.13
CA LEU A 137 -9.91 -17.37 -7.40
C LEU A 137 -11.10 -18.11 -8.03
N ALA A 138 -11.05 -18.38 -9.34
CA ALA A 138 -12.17 -19.00 -10.07
C ALA A 138 -12.55 -20.38 -9.52
N GLY A 139 -11.57 -21.24 -9.21
CA GLY A 139 -11.83 -22.57 -8.64
C GLY A 139 -12.50 -22.50 -7.26
N CYS A 140 -12.07 -21.55 -6.43
CA CYS A 140 -12.61 -21.35 -5.09
C CYS A 140 -14.04 -20.81 -5.14
N ARG A 141 -14.31 -19.83 -6.01
CA ARG A 141 -15.63 -19.22 -6.15
C ARG A 141 -16.66 -20.18 -6.72
N ASP A 142 -16.29 -20.92 -7.78
CA ASP A 142 -17.27 -21.64 -8.58
C ASP A 142 -17.47 -23.09 -8.10
N ARG A 143 -16.49 -23.67 -7.37
CA ARG A 143 -16.45 -25.10 -7.02
C ARG A 143 -15.99 -25.41 -5.59
N ASP A 144 -15.71 -24.40 -4.76
CA ASP A 144 -15.12 -24.57 -3.42
C ASP A 144 -13.81 -25.39 -3.43
N ASP A 145 -13.06 -25.34 -4.53
CA ASP A 145 -11.81 -26.09 -4.75
C ASP A 145 -10.61 -25.23 -4.36
N HIS A 146 -10.54 -24.82 -3.08
CA HIS A 146 -9.39 -24.08 -2.58
C HIS A 146 -8.15 -24.96 -2.54
N ARG A 147 -7.06 -24.43 -3.12
CA ARG A 147 -5.74 -25.08 -3.12
C ARG A 147 -4.74 -24.14 -2.47
N GLU A 148 -3.96 -24.70 -1.55
CA GLU A 148 -2.90 -23.96 -0.89
C GLU A 148 -1.87 -23.48 -1.91
N PRO A 149 -1.32 -22.26 -1.72
CA PRO A 149 -0.21 -21.77 -2.52
C PRO A 149 0.94 -22.78 -2.50
N HIS A 150 1.57 -22.99 -3.65
CA HIS A 150 2.74 -23.86 -3.72
C HIS A 150 3.86 -23.29 -2.82
N ALA A 151 4.46 -24.16 -2.00
CA ALA A 151 5.66 -23.79 -1.26
C ALA A 151 6.76 -23.47 -2.28
N GLY A 152 7.16 -22.20 -2.34
CA GLY A 152 8.22 -21.75 -3.24
C GLY A 152 9.56 -22.44 -2.93
N PRO A 153 10.53 -22.32 -3.85
CA PRO A 153 11.89 -22.77 -3.59
C PRO A 153 12.45 -22.10 -2.34
N ALA A 154 13.40 -22.76 -1.68
CA ALA A 154 14.11 -22.19 -0.55
C ALA A 154 14.69 -20.80 -0.90
N ALA A 155 14.84 -19.94 0.11
CA ALA A 155 15.31 -18.57 -0.04
C ALA A 155 16.49 -18.49 -1.02
N PHE A 156 16.36 -17.59 -2.00
CA PHE A 156 17.41 -17.39 -3.00
C PHE A 156 18.72 -17.02 -2.31
N LYS A 157 19.79 -17.77 -2.63
CA LYS A 157 21.13 -17.48 -2.18
C LYS A 157 21.98 -17.20 -3.40
N VAL A 158 22.67 -16.06 -3.38
CA VAL A 158 23.69 -15.75 -4.39
C VAL A 158 24.80 -16.80 -4.23
N THR A 159 25.03 -17.58 -5.28
CA THR A 159 26.11 -18.57 -5.34
C THR A 159 27.27 -18.03 -6.17
N GLU A 160 28.43 -18.66 -6.02
CA GLU A 160 29.62 -18.34 -6.84
C GLU A 160 29.34 -18.54 -8.34
N ASP A 161 28.49 -19.52 -8.68
CA ASP A 161 28.03 -19.74 -10.07
C ASP A 161 27.20 -18.56 -10.58
N TYR A 162 26.35 -17.95 -9.74
CA TYR A 162 25.60 -16.74 -10.12
C TYR A 162 26.55 -15.56 -10.40
N LEU A 163 27.58 -15.38 -9.57
CA LEU A 163 28.54 -14.28 -9.73
C LEU A 163 29.32 -14.38 -11.05
N ARG A 164 29.54 -15.58 -11.58
CA ARG A 164 30.19 -15.80 -12.89
C ARG A 164 29.39 -15.27 -14.08
N TYR A 165 28.09 -14.99 -13.94
CA TYR A 165 27.24 -14.43 -15.01
C TYR A 165 27.14 -12.90 -15.00
N VAL A 166 27.70 -12.24 -13.97
CA VAL A 166 27.59 -10.77 -13.78
C VAL A 166 28.90 -10.04 -14.13
N THR A 167 29.97 -10.78 -14.39
CA THR A 167 31.26 -10.31 -14.94
C THR A 167 31.37 -10.57 -16.43
#